data_AF-A0A2R6EAX0-F1
#
_entry.id   AF-A0A2R6EAX0-F1
#
_cell.length_a   1.000
_cell.length_b   1.000
_cell.length_c   1.000
_cell.angle_alpha   90.00
_cell.angle_beta   90.00
_cell.angle_gamma   90.00
#
_symmetry.space_group_name_H-M   'P 1'
#
loop_
_entity.id
_entity.type
_entity.pdbx_description
1 polymer ?
#
loop_
_entity_poly.entity_id
_entity_poly.type
_entity_poly.pdbx_seq_one_letter_code
_entity_poly.pdbx_strand_id
1 'polypeptide(L)'
;MSSSSGGTLLARVGQGLAVLVFVAVFVSFVGLPVGDIVGSVNPLVVVGLVALALAVVAVSSAVEIVEAYEKEALTVFGEYRRLLEPGIHLVPPFVSRTYPFDMRTQTIDVPQQEAITRDNSPVTADAVVYIRVMDAKRAFLEVEEYER
;
A
#
# COMPACT_ATOMS: atom_id res chain seq x y z
N MET A 1 -8.59 14.88 12.03
CA MET A 1 -9.75 14.21 11.39
C MET A 1 -9.33 13.87 9.95
N SER A 2 -9.40 12.59 9.58
CA SER A 2 -9.18 12.05 8.22
C SER A 2 -7.78 12.11 7.59
N SER A 3 -6.80 11.42 8.20
CA SER A 3 -5.71 10.84 7.38
C SER A 3 -6.28 9.58 6.72
N SER A 4 -6.64 9.74 5.45
CA SER A 4 -7.12 8.67 4.56
C SER A 4 -5.97 7.75 4.11
N SER A 5 -5.10 7.36 5.03
CA SER A 5 -4.07 6.32 4.83
C SER A 5 -4.66 4.89 4.91
N GLY A 6 -5.98 4.76 5.07
CA GLY A 6 -6.68 3.47 5.12
C GLY A 6 -6.99 2.84 3.75
N GLY A 7 -6.73 3.53 2.63
CA GLY A 7 -7.17 3.11 1.29
C GLY A 7 -6.32 1.99 0.65
N THR A 8 -5.01 2.01 0.85
CA THR A 8 -4.07 1.08 0.18
C THR A 8 -4.02 -0.29 0.86
N LEU A 9 -4.23 -0.37 2.17
CA LEU A 9 -4.34 -1.64 2.89
C LEU A 9 -5.61 -2.40 2.49
N LEU A 10 -6.75 -1.72 2.37
CA LEU A 10 -8.01 -2.34 1.94
C LEU A 10 -7.98 -2.73 0.45
N ALA A 11 -7.33 -1.95 -0.42
CA ALA A 11 -7.17 -2.29 -1.83
C ALA A 11 -6.27 -3.52 -2.04
N ARG A 12 -5.13 -3.61 -1.33
CA ARG A 12 -4.20 -4.76 -1.44
C ARG A 12 -4.71 -6.01 -0.73
N VAL A 13 -5.33 -5.89 0.44
CA VAL A 13 -6.01 -7.02 1.11
C VAL A 13 -7.22 -7.45 0.29
N GLY A 14 -7.97 -6.51 -0.29
CA GLY A 14 -9.10 -6.79 -1.17
C GLY A 14 -8.69 -7.55 -2.44
N GLN A 15 -7.62 -7.14 -3.13
CA GLN A 15 -7.13 -7.84 -4.31
C GLN A 15 -6.49 -9.20 -3.98
N GLY A 16 -5.64 -9.29 -2.95
CA GLY A 16 -5.02 -10.57 -2.57
C GLY A 16 -6.03 -11.60 -2.04
N LEU A 17 -7.00 -11.15 -1.25
CA LEU A 17 -8.04 -12.00 -0.68
C LEU A 17 -9.11 -12.34 -1.73
N ALA A 18 -9.47 -11.43 -2.64
CA ALA A 18 -10.32 -11.76 -3.79
C ALA A 18 -9.64 -12.75 -4.74
N VAL A 19 -8.33 -12.64 -4.97
CA VAL A 19 -7.55 -13.58 -5.79
C VAL A 19 -7.44 -14.94 -5.10
N LEU A 20 -7.18 -15.00 -3.80
CA LEU A 20 -7.18 -16.26 -3.04
C LEU A 20 -8.56 -16.90 -2.99
N VAL A 21 -9.62 -16.12 -2.80
CA VAL A 21 -11.01 -16.61 -2.84
C VAL A 21 -11.37 -17.10 -4.24
N PHE A 22 -10.96 -16.40 -5.29
CA PHE A 22 -11.20 -16.84 -6.68
C PHE A 22 -10.43 -18.13 -6.99
N VAL A 23 -9.16 -18.23 -6.59
CA VAL A 23 -8.35 -19.45 -6.76
C VAL A 23 -8.90 -20.60 -5.92
N ALA A 24 -9.31 -20.36 -4.67
CA ALA A 24 -9.88 -21.38 -3.80
C ALA A 24 -11.26 -21.85 -4.29
N VAL A 25 -12.11 -20.95 -4.79
CA VAL A 25 -13.40 -21.28 -5.42
C VAL A 25 -13.17 -22.04 -6.72
N PHE A 26 -12.18 -21.66 -7.54
CA PHE A 26 -11.82 -22.35 -8.77
C PHE A 26 -11.27 -23.76 -8.50
N VAL A 27 -10.38 -23.90 -7.51
CA VAL A 27 -9.85 -25.20 -7.06
C VAL A 27 -10.94 -26.06 -6.42
N SER A 28 -11.89 -25.47 -5.70
CA SER A 28 -13.02 -26.20 -5.10
C SER A 28 -14.06 -26.62 -6.14
N PHE A 29 -14.29 -25.80 -7.17
CA PHE A 29 -15.15 -26.12 -8.31
C PHE A 29 -14.54 -27.21 -9.19
N VAL A 30 -13.20 -27.23 -9.33
CA VAL A 30 -12.47 -28.29 -10.04
C VAL A 30 -12.26 -29.53 -9.16
N GLY A 31 -12.22 -29.40 -7.83
CA GLY A 31 -11.79 -30.44 -6.90
C GLY A 31 -12.89 -31.18 -6.14
N LEU A 32 -14.10 -30.62 -5.95
CA LEU A 32 -15.10 -31.18 -5.01
C LEU A 32 -16.50 -31.41 -5.62
N PRO A 33 -16.60 -31.75 -6.92
CA PRO A 33 -17.27 -33.01 -7.23
C PRO A 33 -16.65 -33.69 -8.46
N VAL A 34 -15.34 -33.95 -8.45
CA VAL A 34 -14.68 -34.78 -9.47
C VAL A 34 -14.09 -36.06 -8.86
N GLY A 35 -14.45 -36.38 -7.61
CA GLY A 35 -14.14 -37.67 -6.98
C GLY A 35 -14.91 -38.85 -7.58
N ASP A 36 -16.09 -38.59 -8.14
CA ASP A 36 -16.96 -39.65 -8.70
C ASP A 36 -16.87 -39.75 -10.25
N ILE A 37 -16.02 -38.93 -10.90
CA ILE A 37 -15.69 -39.01 -12.34
C ILE A 37 -14.16 -39.16 -12.52
N VAL A 38 -13.52 -39.87 -11.59
CA VAL A 38 -12.09 -40.20 -11.64
C VAL A 38 -11.86 -41.25 -12.73
N GLY A 39 -11.58 -40.77 -13.94
CA GLY A 39 -11.11 -41.61 -15.03
C GLY A 39 -10.39 -40.88 -16.17
N SER A 40 -10.56 -39.56 -16.33
CA SER A 40 -10.07 -38.88 -17.56
C SER A 40 -9.70 -37.40 -17.38
N VAL A 41 -9.16 -36.98 -16.25
CA VAL A 41 -8.49 -35.66 -16.18
C VAL A 41 -6.98 -35.85 -16.29
N ASN A 42 -6.41 -35.40 -17.40
CA ASN A 42 -4.98 -35.52 -17.68
C ASN A 42 -4.21 -34.64 -16.66
N PRO A 43 -3.23 -35.19 -15.91
CA PRO A 43 -2.47 -34.43 -14.91
C PRO A 43 -1.77 -33.19 -15.49
N LEU A 44 -1.48 -33.17 -16.79
CA LEU A 44 -0.94 -31.99 -17.49
C LEU A 44 -1.90 -30.79 -17.49
N VAL A 45 -3.21 -31.04 -17.58
CA VAL A 45 -4.23 -29.96 -17.58
C VAL A 45 -4.30 -29.30 -16.21
N VAL A 46 -4.20 -30.10 -15.14
CA VAL A 46 -4.18 -29.60 -13.76
C VAL A 46 -2.95 -28.73 -13.51
N VAL A 47 -1.77 -29.20 -13.91
CA VAL A 47 -0.52 -28.42 -13.79
C VAL A 47 -0.59 -27.13 -14.61
N GLY A 48 -1.15 -27.18 -15.82
CA GLY A 48 -1.33 -26.00 -16.67
C GLY A 48 -2.25 -24.95 -16.04
N LEU A 49 -3.36 -25.37 -15.42
CA LEU A 49 -4.27 -24.46 -14.72
C LEU A 49 -3.62 -23.81 -13.49
N VAL A 50 -2.86 -24.57 -12.71
CA VAL A 50 -2.13 -24.04 -11.54
C VAL A 50 -1.07 -23.04 -11.98
N ALA A 51 -0.30 -23.34 -13.02
CA ALA A 51 0.71 -22.43 -13.56
C ALA A 51 0.08 -21.12 -14.11
N LEU A 52 -1.06 -21.23 -14.79
CA LEU A 52 -1.81 -20.07 -15.27
C LEU A 52 -2.30 -19.20 -14.12
N ALA A 53 -2.87 -19.81 -13.08
CA ALA A 53 -3.30 -19.08 -11.89
C ALA A 53 -2.15 -18.32 -11.23
N LEU A 54 -1.00 -18.98 -11.03
CA LEU A 54 0.20 -18.33 -10.48
C LEU A 54 0.70 -17.18 -11.34
N ALA A 55 0.69 -17.33 -12.67
CA ALA A 55 1.07 -16.26 -13.59
C ALA A 55 0.16 -15.03 -13.46
N VAL A 56 -1.15 -15.23 -13.34
CA VAL A 56 -2.11 -14.13 -13.15
C VAL A 56 -1.84 -13.38 -11.84
N VAL A 57 -1.62 -14.10 -10.74
CA VAL A 57 -1.30 -13.48 -9.44
C VAL A 57 0.03 -12.70 -9.50
N ALA A 58 1.04 -13.26 -10.15
CA ALA A 58 2.34 -12.60 -10.29
C ALA A 58 2.24 -11.30 -11.10
N VAL A 59 1.44 -11.28 -12.18
CA VAL A 59 1.25 -10.08 -13.00
C VAL A 59 0.42 -9.04 -12.24
N SER A 60 -0.67 -9.43 -11.58
CA SER A 60 -1.51 -8.48 -10.86
C SER A 60 -0.80 -7.82 -9.68
N SER A 61 0.09 -8.57 -9.01
CA SER A 61 0.89 -8.04 -7.89
C SER A 61 2.11 -7.24 -8.32
N ALA A 62 2.46 -7.26 -9.60
CA ALA A 62 3.58 -6.50 -10.14
C ALA A 62 3.20 -5.09 -10.60
N VAL A 63 1.91 -4.78 -10.78
CA VAL A 63 1.47 -3.48 -11.28
C VAL A 63 1.12 -2.58 -10.10
N GLU A 64 1.86 -1.48 -9.95
CA GLU A 64 1.57 -0.42 -9.00
C GLU A 64 1.11 0.84 -9.74
N ILE A 65 0.09 1.51 -9.22
CA ILE A 65 -0.46 2.74 -9.79
C ILE A 65 -0.32 3.84 -8.74
N VAL A 66 0.49 4.85 -9.07
CA VAL A 66 0.75 6.01 -8.21
C VAL A 66 -0.10 7.20 -8.64
N GLU A 67 -0.77 7.84 -7.69
CA GLU A 67 -1.65 8.97 -7.95
C GLU A 67 -0.89 10.26 -8.33
N ALA A 68 -1.56 11.16 -9.04
CA ALA A 68 -0.96 12.40 -9.58
C ALA A 68 -0.37 13.33 -8.51
N TYR A 69 -0.93 13.30 -7.30
CA TYR A 69 -0.55 14.16 -6.19
C TYR A 69 0.36 13.46 -5.17
N GLU A 70 0.74 12.21 -5.44
CA GLU A 70 1.53 11.40 -4.53
C GLU A 70 2.86 10.98 -5.16
N LYS A 71 3.81 10.65 -4.29
CA LYS A 71 5.01 9.89 -4.66
C LYS A 71 5.16 8.74 -3.71
N GLU A 72 5.55 7.57 -4.23
CA GLU A 72 5.71 6.39 -3.39
C GLU A 72 7.16 5.96 -3.26
N ALA A 73 7.62 5.66 -2.04
CA ALA A 73 8.92 5.05 -1.84
C ALA A 73 8.81 3.53 -2.03
N LEU A 74 9.51 2.98 -3.04
CA LEU A 74 9.57 1.55 -3.29
C LEU A 74 10.70 0.91 -2.47
N THR A 75 10.34 -0.06 -1.63
CA THR A 75 11.29 -0.95 -0.97
C THR A 75 11.16 -2.38 -1.51
N VAL A 76 12.28 -3.09 -1.62
CA VAL A 76 12.33 -4.48 -2.07
C VAL A 76 13.20 -5.25 -1.09
N PHE A 77 12.67 -6.33 -0.50
CA PHE A 77 13.33 -7.07 0.59
C PHE A 77 13.79 -6.18 1.77
N GLY A 78 13.09 -5.07 2.01
CA GLY A 78 13.43 -4.11 3.07
C GLY A 78 14.49 -3.07 2.68
N GLU A 79 15.05 -3.14 1.48
CA GLU A 79 15.98 -2.13 0.97
C GLU A 79 15.24 -1.09 0.12
N TYR A 80 15.54 0.20 0.33
CA TYR A 80 15.05 1.27 -0.52
C TYR A 80 15.63 1.12 -1.94
N ARG A 81 14.76 1.08 -2.95
CA ARG A 81 15.16 0.97 -4.36
C ARG A 81 15.09 2.29 -5.09
N ARG A 82 13.90 2.91 -5.11
CA ARG A 82 13.64 4.14 -5.86
C ARG A 82 12.38 4.83 -5.35
N LEU A 83 12.21 6.08 -5.76
CA LEU A 83 10.96 6.81 -5.64
C LEU A 83 10.14 6.59 -6.92
N LEU A 84 8.88 6.23 -6.78
CA LEU A 84 7.93 6.10 -7.87
C LEU A 84 7.26 7.46 -8.10
N GLU A 85 7.34 7.92 -9.34
CA GLU A 85 6.64 9.12 -9.80
C GLU A 85 5.19 8.78 -10.16
N PRO A 86 4.29 9.77 -10.24
CA PRO A 86 2.91 9.53 -10.67
C PRO A 86 2.81 8.74 -11.98
N GLY A 87 1.95 7.73 -12.00
CA GLY A 87 1.75 6.85 -13.16
C GLY A 87 1.84 5.37 -12.81
N ILE A 88 1.97 4.55 -13.85
CA ILE A 88 1.96 3.09 -13.74
C ILE A 88 3.40 2.58 -13.70
N HIS A 89 3.73 1.79 -12.68
CA HIS A 89 5.04 1.18 -12.50
C HIS A 89 4.94 -0.32 -12.38
N LEU A 90 5.94 -1.01 -12.93
CA LEU A 90 6.16 -2.44 -12.66
C LEU A 90 7.12 -2.60 -11.49
N VAL A 91 6.69 -3.32 -10.47
CA VAL A 91 7.43 -3.64 -9.26
C VAL A 91 7.58 -5.16 -9.12
N PRO A 92 8.69 -5.66 -8.53
CA PRO A 92 8.87 -7.09 -8.33
C PRO A 92 7.75 -7.68 -7.46
N PRO A 93 6.97 -8.65 -7.95
CA PRO A 93 5.82 -9.17 -7.20
C PRO A 93 6.27 -9.88 -5.92
N PHE A 94 5.39 -9.91 -4.92
CA PHE A 94 5.56 -10.55 -3.60
C PHE A 94 6.62 -9.95 -2.65
N VAL A 95 7.66 -9.31 -3.18
CA VAL A 95 8.83 -8.87 -2.39
C VAL A 95 8.97 -7.36 -2.29
N SER A 96 8.08 -6.61 -2.95
CA SER A 96 8.03 -5.15 -2.92
C SER A 96 7.01 -4.59 -1.94
N ARG A 97 7.31 -3.43 -1.37
CA ARG A 97 6.36 -2.57 -0.63
C ARG A 97 6.52 -1.13 -1.09
N THR A 98 5.41 -0.39 -1.06
CA THR A 98 5.35 1.02 -1.43
C THR A 98 4.77 1.82 -0.28
N TYR A 99 5.27 3.04 -0.11
CA TYR A 99 4.86 3.96 0.96
C TYR A 99 4.48 5.30 0.32
N PRO A 100 3.19 5.68 0.32
CA PRO A 100 2.73 6.91 -0.32
C PRO A 100 3.04 8.13 0.52
N PHE A 101 3.43 9.21 -0.17
CA PHE A 101 3.64 10.54 0.39
C PHE A 101 2.83 11.55 -0.40
N ASP A 102 1.94 12.27 0.27
CA ASP A 102 1.18 13.34 -0.35
C ASP A 102 2.08 14.57 -0.55
N MET A 103 2.16 15.04 -1.80
CA MET A 103 2.95 16.21 -2.17
C MET A 103 2.17 17.53 -1.98
N ARG A 104 0.92 17.47 -1.52
CA ARG A 104 0.08 18.63 -1.23
C ARG A 104 0.39 19.22 0.14
N THR A 105 -0.14 20.41 0.37
CA THR A 105 -0.05 21.07 1.68
C THR A 105 -1.04 20.43 2.64
N GLN A 106 -0.55 19.99 3.79
CA GLN A 106 -1.33 19.43 4.88
C GLN A 106 -1.31 20.37 6.09
N THR A 107 -2.38 20.33 6.89
CA THR A 107 -2.51 21.12 8.11
C THR A 107 -2.33 20.23 9.33
N ILE A 108 -1.44 20.65 10.23
CA ILE A 108 -1.24 20.02 11.54
C ILE A 108 -1.71 21.02 12.60
N ASP A 109 -2.67 20.58 13.41
CA ASP A 109 -3.18 21.36 14.54
C ASP A 109 -2.24 21.18 15.74
N VAL A 110 -1.69 22.28 16.25
CA VAL A 110 -0.87 22.26 17.46
C VAL A 110 -1.81 22.35 18.67
N PRO A 111 -1.71 21.43 19.64
CA PRO A 111 -2.55 21.48 20.83
C PRO A 111 -2.29 22.78 21.59
N GLN A 112 -3.35 23.29 22.23
CA GLN A 112 -3.31 24.49 23.03
C GLN A 112 -2.28 24.37 24.16
N GLN A 113 -1.37 25.34 24.27
CA GLN A 113 -0.31 25.35 25.29
C GLN A 113 -0.39 26.63 26.14
N GLU A 114 -0.26 26.46 27.46
CA GLU A 114 -0.16 27.56 28.42
C GLU A 114 1.30 27.94 28.63
N ALA A 115 1.61 29.24 28.53
CA ALA A 115 2.93 29.79 28.75
C ALA A 115 2.85 31.07 29.60
N ILE A 116 3.90 31.35 30.36
CA ILE A 116 4.03 32.61 31.10
C ILE A 116 4.81 33.59 30.22
N THR A 117 4.21 34.75 29.94
CA THR A 117 4.87 35.84 29.22
C THR A 117 6.00 36.45 30.04
N ARG A 118 6.88 37.23 29.40
CA ARG A 118 7.98 37.94 30.08
C ARG A 118 7.49 38.86 31.21
N ASP A 119 6.25 39.34 31.11
CA ASP A 119 5.60 40.21 32.09
C ASP A 119 4.88 39.42 33.20
N ASN A 120 5.17 38.12 33.34
CA ASN A 120 4.63 37.26 34.40
C ASN A 120 3.10 37.12 34.35
N SER A 121 2.52 37.14 33.15
CA SER A 121 1.09 36.90 32.94
C SER A 121 0.88 35.59 32.18
N PRO A 122 -0.07 34.72 32.62
CA PRO A 122 -0.40 33.50 31.91
C PRO A 122 -1.11 33.82 30.60
N VAL A 123 -0.64 33.21 29.52
CA VAL A 123 -1.30 33.24 28.21
C VAL A 123 -1.45 31.83 27.69
N THR A 124 -2.50 31.63 26.90
CA THR A 124 -2.73 30.37 26.22
C THR A 124 -2.75 30.63 24.73
N ALA A 125 -2.00 29.84 23.97
CA ALA A 125 -1.88 29.97 22.53
C ALA A 125 -2.14 28.64 21.82
N ASP A 126 -2.84 28.72 20.71
CA ASP A 126 -3.03 27.66 19.72
C ASP A 126 -2.47 28.10 18.37
N ALA A 127 -2.11 27.14 17.52
CA ALA A 127 -1.53 27.40 16.22
C ALA A 127 -1.87 26.27 15.23
N VAL A 128 -1.88 26.61 13.94
CA VAL A 128 -2.01 25.65 12.84
C VAL A 128 -0.76 25.74 11.97
N VAL A 129 -0.09 24.61 11.75
CA VAL A 129 1.11 24.52 10.92
C VAL A 129 0.75 23.94 9.56
N TYR A 130 1.11 24.66 8.50
CA TYR A 130 0.96 24.19 7.12
C TYR A 130 2.27 23.59 6.65
N ILE A 131 2.29 22.28 6.41
CA ILE A 131 3.47 21.57 5.92
C ILE A 131 3.24 21.05 4.50
N ARG A 132 4.33 20.87 3.74
CA ARG A 132 4.31 20.19 2.44
C ARG A 132 5.59 19.37 2.31
N VAL A 133 5.45 18.12 1.89
CA VAL A 133 6.61 17.28 1.58
C VAL A 133 7.27 17.79 0.29
N MET A 134 8.51 18.27 0.39
CA MET A 134 9.28 18.74 -0.77
C MET A 134 10.12 17.61 -1.39
N ASP A 135 10.61 16.69 -0.56
CA ASP A 135 11.41 15.54 -0.97
C ASP A 135 10.94 14.28 -0.22
N ALA A 136 10.16 13.44 -0.91
CA ALA A 136 9.61 12.21 -0.34
C ALA A 136 10.69 11.16 -0.03
N LYS A 137 11.84 11.17 -0.73
CA LYS A 137 12.93 10.24 -0.42
C LYS A 137 13.53 10.57 0.94
N ARG A 138 13.78 11.84 1.20
CA ARG A 138 14.31 12.29 2.50
C ARG A 138 13.30 12.09 3.61
N ALA A 139 12.03 12.40 3.35
CA ALA A 139 10.95 12.13 4.30
C ALA A 139 10.91 10.66 4.72
N PHE A 140 11.07 9.72 3.77
CA PHE A 140 11.06 8.28 4.06
C PHE A 140 12.29 7.78 4.84
N LEU A 141 13.49 8.33 4.56
CA LEU A 141 14.74 7.81 5.11
C LEU A 141 15.20 8.50 6.40
N GLU A 142 14.86 9.78 6.57
CA GLU A 142 15.39 10.62 7.65
C GLU A 142 14.37 10.85 8.78
N VAL A 143 13.08 10.68 8.51
CA VAL A 143 12.00 11.03 9.45
C VAL A 143 11.04 9.84 9.58
N GLU A 144 10.81 9.37 10.80
CA GLU A 144 9.87 8.28 11.06
C GLU A 144 8.42 8.73 10.89
N GLU A 145 8.07 9.88 11.47
CA GLU A 145 6.73 10.46 11.43
C GLU A 145 6.85 11.98 11.33
N TYR A 146 6.53 12.54 10.16
CA TYR A 146 6.60 13.99 9.94
C TYR A 146 5.29 14.71 10.29
N GLU A 147 4.22 13.97 10.60
CA GLU A 147 2.87 14.49 10.87
C GLU A 147 2.55 14.67 12.37
N ARG A 148 3.48 14.33 13.27
CA ARG A 148 3.28 14.36 14.74
C ARG A 148 4.05 15.49 15.42
#